data_AF-A0A0D2GDA2-F1
#
_entry.id   AF-A0A0D2GDA2-F1
#
_cell.length_a   1.000
_cell.length_b   1.000
_cell.length_c   1.000
_cell.angle_alpha   90.00
_cell.angle_beta   90.00
_cell.angle_gamma   90.00
#
_symmetry.space_group_name_H-M   'P 1'
#
loop_
_entity.id
_entity.type
_entity.pdbx_description
1 polymer ?
#
loop_
_entity_poly.entity_id
_entity_poly.type
_entity_poly.pdbx_seq_one_letter_code
_entity_poly.pdbx_strand_id
1 'polypeptide(L)'
;MADASQAATSLLTEHLQYTPLSLIDDIINSVNNLVLQVLGSLETGLLTTPPEELGFQAVKRTGEDGAEEVEFPDAKQEIEEGLHKLETLLYSTVDKNFDKFEIYVLRNILSVPTDLVNWVRLGHYENLSYPPPQNAPTVESVQLLRTKLAAGRNASRALLKEYNRNQAIIQQLRSLLGQTQTTPDNLSFLTNGAQAQSLTTNTHFAVSQLPALKALLAELRPKLAALKHTSINVDSAKDELKEERRGYIEQRTRSHLHRNGEDLQEESAAVSGKRVESEEVQALEKVAAIFDPD
;
A
#
# COMPACT_ATOMS: atom_id res chain seq x y z
N MET A 1 9.44 -29.69 -26.68
CA MET A 1 8.26 -30.11 -25.87
C MET A 1 8.02 -29.18 -24.68
N ALA A 2 9.06 -28.73 -23.96
CA ALA A 2 8.91 -27.73 -22.89
C ALA A 2 8.33 -26.39 -23.40
N ASP A 3 8.78 -25.89 -24.54
CA ASP A 3 8.27 -24.64 -25.13
C ASP A 3 6.77 -24.68 -25.47
N ALA A 4 6.28 -25.81 -25.98
CA ALA A 4 4.86 -25.95 -26.33
C ALA A 4 3.97 -25.97 -25.07
N SER A 5 4.47 -26.54 -23.97
CA SER A 5 3.79 -26.50 -22.68
C SER A 5 3.81 -25.10 -22.07
N GLN A 6 4.91 -24.36 -22.22
CA GLN A 6 5.02 -22.97 -21.76
C GLN A 6 4.14 -22.02 -22.59
N ALA A 7 4.04 -22.25 -23.90
CA ALA A 7 3.13 -21.52 -24.76
C ALA A 7 1.66 -21.80 -24.40
N ALA A 8 1.31 -23.06 -24.13
CA ALA A 8 -0.02 -23.43 -23.66
C ALA A 8 -0.37 -22.76 -22.31
N THR A 9 0.55 -22.77 -21.33
CA THR A 9 0.32 -22.07 -20.07
C THR A 9 0.24 -20.56 -20.25
N SER A 10 1.05 -19.97 -21.14
CA SER A 10 0.96 -18.54 -21.45
C SER A 10 -0.40 -18.16 -22.05
N LEU A 11 -0.89 -18.91 -23.03
CA LEU A 11 -2.24 -18.70 -23.60
C LEU A 11 -3.33 -18.83 -22.54
N LEU A 12 -3.25 -19.85 -21.68
CA LEU A 12 -4.21 -20.04 -20.60
C LEU A 12 -4.15 -18.89 -19.57
N THR A 13 -2.94 -18.47 -19.19
CA THR A 13 -2.75 -17.35 -18.25
C THR A 13 -3.27 -16.04 -18.81
N GLU A 14 -3.14 -15.83 -20.12
CA GLU A 14 -3.66 -14.66 -20.79
C GLU A 14 -5.19 -14.69 -20.89
N HIS A 15 -5.76 -15.87 -21.22
CA HIS A 15 -7.21 -16.04 -21.28
C HIS A 15 -7.87 -15.86 -19.91
N LEU A 16 -7.30 -16.48 -18.88
CA LEU A 16 -7.84 -16.47 -17.52
C LEU A 16 -7.49 -15.20 -16.75
N GLN A 17 -6.45 -14.46 -17.17
CA GLN A 17 -5.86 -13.31 -16.46
C GLN A 17 -5.19 -13.67 -15.13
N TYR A 18 -5.11 -14.95 -14.80
CA TYR A 18 -4.40 -15.51 -13.66
C TYR A 18 -3.78 -16.85 -14.04
N THR A 19 -2.83 -17.35 -13.24
CA THR A 19 -2.22 -18.64 -13.54
C THR A 19 -3.15 -19.79 -13.16
N PRO A 20 -3.28 -20.85 -13.98
CA PRO A 20 -4.07 -22.04 -13.63
C PRO A 20 -3.75 -22.62 -12.24
N LEU A 21 -2.50 -22.51 -11.80
CA LEU A 21 -2.06 -22.95 -10.49
C LEU A 21 -2.70 -22.14 -9.36
N SER A 22 -2.80 -20.81 -9.52
CA SER A 22 -3.44 -19.93 -8.52
C SER A 22 -4.90 -20.30 -8.25
N LEU A 23 -5.65 -20.70 -9.29
CA LEU A 23 -7.04 -21.15 -9.10
C LEU A 23 -7.12 -22.43 -8.26
N ILE A 24 -6.19 -23.37 -8.48
CA ILE A 24 -6.16 -24.63 -7.74
C ILE A 24 -5.75 -24.37 -6.29
N ASP A 25 -4.74 -23.53 -6.06
CA ASP A 25 -4.31 -23.10 -4.73
C ASP A 25 -5.47 -22.49 -3.94
N ASP A 26 -6.24 -21.59 -4.57
CA ASP A 26 -7.40 -20.96 -3.95
C ASP A 26 -8.50 -21.97 -3.59
N ILE A 27 -8.75 -22.96 -4.47
CA ILE A 27 -9.69 -24.05 -4.20
C ILE A 27 -9.21 -24.88 -3.00
N ILE A 28 -7.95 -25.31 -2.97
CA ILE A 28 -7.38 -26.10 -1.87
C ILE A 28 -7.46 -25.32 -0.55
N ASN A 29 -7.10 -24.03 -0.57
CA ASN A 29 -7.20 -23.16 0.59
C ASN A 29 -8.65 -23.03 1.09
N SER A 30 -9.61 -22.88 0.17
CA SER A 30 -11.03 -22.81 0.53
C SER A 30 -11.53 -24.10 1.19
N VAL A 31 -11.11 -25.26 0.69
CA VAL A 31 -11.52 -26.57 1.21
C VAL A 31 -10.90 -26.80 2.58
N ASN A 32 -9.63 -26.47 2.77
CA ASN A 32 -8.97 -26.58 4.08
C ASN A 32 -9.67 -25.71 5.14
N ASN A 33 -10.08 -24.49 4.76
CA ASN A 33 -10.86 -23.62 5.64
C ASN A 33 -12.24 -24.21 5.98
N LEU A 34 -12.92 -24.82 4.99
CA LEU A 34 -14.20 -25.49 5.22
C LEU A 34 -14.06 -26.73 6.12
N VAL A 35 -12.99 -27.52 5.95
CA VAL A 35 -12.69 -28.67 6.81
C VAL A 35 -12.55 -28.23 8.27
N LEU A 36 -11.78 -27.17 8.52
CA LEU A 36 -11.64 -26.58 9.85
C LEU A 36 -12.99 -26.11 10.41
N GLN A 37 -13.80 -25.43 9.60
CA GLN A 37 -15.11 -24.94 10.02
C GLN A 37 -16.09 -26.07 10.37
N VAL A 38 -16.12 -27.13 9.56
CA VAL A 38 -16.98 -28.29 9.80
C VAL A 38 -16.54 -29.03 11.06
N LEU A 39 -15.24 -29.20 11.27
CA LEU A 39 -14.71 -29.86 12.46
C LEU A 39 -15.06 -29.10 13.74
N GLY A 40 -14.89 -27.77 13.76
CA GLY A 40 -15.27 -26.94 14.91
C GLY A 40 -16.79 -26.89 15.13
N SER A 41 -17.59 -26.93 14.06
CA SER A 41 -19.05 -27.03 14.16
C SER A 41 -19.48 -28.39 14.71
N LEU A 42 -18.80 -29.47 14.32
CA LEU A 42 -19.04 -30.82 14.82
C LEU A 42 -18.65 -30.93 16.30
N GLU A 43 -17.51 -30.39 16.70
CA GLU A 43 -17.07 -30.30 18.10
C GLU A 43 -18.13 -29.61 18.96
N THR A 44 -18.57 -28.43 18.52
CA THR A 44 -19.61 -27.66 19.22
C THR A 44 -20.94 -28.42 19.27
N GLY A 45 -21.30 -29.12 18.18
CA GLY A 45 -22.51 -29.94 18.12
C GLY A 45 -22.46 -31.14 19.08
N LEU A 46 -21.33 -31.83 19.16
CA LEU A 46 -21.14 -32.98 20.05
C LEU A 46 -21.07 -32.56 21.52
N LEU A 47 -20.48 -31.41 21.84
CA LEU A 47 -20.42 -30.88 23.20
C LEU A 47 -21.75 -30.31 23.71
N THR A 48 -22.62 -29.86 22.80
CA THR A 48 -23.96 -29.32 23.15
C THR A 48 -25.03 -30.40 23.27
N THR A 49 -24.81 -31.57 22.66
CA THR A 49 -25.72 -32.71 22.74
C THR A 49 -25.56 -33.42 24.09
N PRO A 50 -26.66 -33.80 24.78
CA PRO A 50 -26.54 -34.50 26.05
C PRO A 50 -25.83 -35.85 25.87
N PRO A 51 -24.88 -36.21 26.75
CA PRO A 51 -24.07 -37.43 26.61
C PRO A 51 -24.90 -38.73 26.68
N GLU A 52 -26.12 -38.68 27.24
CA GLU A 52 -27.05 -39.81 27.27
C GLU A 52 -27.58 -40.19 25.88
N GLU A 53 -27.82 -39.21 25.00
CA GLU A 53 -28.28 -39.45 23.62
C GLU A 53 -27.15 -39.94 22.71
N LEU A 54 -25.90 -39.59 23.07
CA LEU A 54 -24.67 -40.04 22.40
C LEU A 54 -24.30 -41.49 22.78
N GLY A 55 -24.99 -42.09 23.75
CA GLY A 55 -24.77 -43.47 24.18
C GLY A 55 -23.69 -43.65 25.25
N PHE A 56 -23.24 -42.56 25.88
CA PHE A 56 -22.32 -42.66 27.02
C PHE A 56 -23.04 -43.20 28.25
N GLN A 57 -22.39 -44.15 28.94
CA GLN A 57 -22.94 -44.71 30.16
C GLN A 57 -22.71 -43.76 31.34
N ALA A 58 -23.79 -43.39 32.02
CA ALA A 58 -23.74 -42.59 33.23
C ALA A 58 -22.99 -43.35 34.34
N VAL A 59 -21.85 -42.81 34.78
CA VAL A 59 -21.19 -43.29 35.99
C VAL A 59 -21.79 -42.54 37.16
N LYS A 60 -22.71 -43.19 37.88
CA LYS A 60 -23.30 -42.61 39.10
C LYS A 60 -22.23 -42.58 40.19
N ARG A 61 -21.81 -41.39 40.61
CA ARG A 61 -21.01 -41.20 41.82
C ARG A 61 -21.90 -40.58 42.89
N THR A 62 -21.96 -41.22 44.06
CA THR A 62 -22.61 -40.66 45.23
C THR A 62 -21.64 -39.67 45.89
N GLY A 63 -21.95 -38.37 45.81
CA GLY A 63 -21.20 -37.35 46.55
C GLY A 63 -21.48 -37.42 48.05
N GLU A 64 -20.58 -36.88 48.87
CA GLU A 64 -20.69 -36.87 50.35
C GLU A 64 -21.98 -36.20 50.90
N ASP A 65 -22.70 -35.43 50.07
CA ASP A 65 -23.96 -34.75 50.43
C ASP A 65 -25.25 -35.48 49.97
N GLY A 66 -25.15 -36.72 49.44
CA GLY A 66 -26.33 -37.52 49.07
C GLY A 66 -27.10 -37.04 47.83
N ALA A 67 -26.56 -36.06 47.08
CA ALA A 67 -27.01 -35.72 45.74
C ALA A 67 -26.38 -36.68 44.71
N GLU A 68 -27.21 -37.31 43.86
CA GLU A 68 -26.73 -38.09 42.72
C GLU A 68 -26.20 -37.13 41.65
N GLU A 69 -24.87 -36.92 41.62
CA GLU A 69 -24.22 -36.17 40.55
C GLU A 69 -23.84 -37.14 39.43
N VAL A 70 -24.51 -37.00 38.29
CA VAL A 70 -24.23 -37.80 37.10
C VAL A 70 -23.10 -37.12 36.34
N GLU A 71 -21.88 -37.56 36.60
CA GLU A 71 -20.70 -37.08 35.89
C GLU A 71 -20.39 -38.00 34.69
N PHE A 72 -20.14 -37.41 33.52
CA PHE A 72 -19.59 -38.08 32.34
C PHE A 72 -18.17 -37.57 32.07
N PRO A 73 -17.18 -37.89 32.92
CA PRO A 73 -15.83 -37.36 32.79
C PRO A 73 -15.14 -37.84 31.50
N ASP A 74 -15.41 -39.08 31.08
CA ASP A 74 -14.73 -39.72 29.95
C ASP A 74 -15.32 -39.31 28.59
N ALA A 75 -16.58 -38.84 28.56
CA ALA A 75 -17.28 -38.51 27.32
C ALA A 75 -16.63 -37.36 26.57
N LYS A 76 -16.20 -36.30 27.28
CA LYS A 76 -15.53 -35.15 26.65
C LYS A 76 -14.17 -35.56 26.06
N GLN A 77 -13.39 -36.32 26.82
CA GLN A 77 -12.07 -36.77 26.38
C GLN A 77 -12.19 -37.73 25.17
N GLU A 78 -13.14 -38.66 25.19
CA GLU A 78 -13.34 -39.59 24.06
C GLU A 78 -13.83 -38.86 22.79
N ILE A 79 -14.69 -37.85 22.94
CA ILE A 79 -15.12 -36.99 21.83
C ILE A 79 -13.92 -36.23 21.25
N GLU A 80 -13.08 -35.61 22.08
CA GLU A 80 -11.88 -34.89 21.63
C GLU A 80 -10.88 -35.82 20.93
N GLU A 81 -10.62 -37.00 21.49
CA GLU A 81 -9.72 -38.00 20.89
C GLU A 81 -10.28 -38.55 19.56
N GLY A 82 -11.60 -38.79 19.49
CA GLY A 82 -12.28 -39.24 18.28
C GLY A 82 -12.29 -38.17 17.20
N LEU A 83 -12.56 -36.92 17.57
CA LEU A 83 -12.54 -35.77 16.68
C LEU A 83 -11.14 -35.54 16.12
N HIS A 84 -10.10 -35.65 16.95
CA HIS A 84 -8.72 -35.48 16.51
C HIS A 84 -8.27 -36.60 15.53
N LYS A 85 -8.71 -37.85 15.75
CA LYS A 85 -8.49 -38.94 14.80
C LYS A 85 -9.21 -38.67 13.48
N LEU A 86 -10.46 -38.18 13.53
CA LEU A 86 -11.23 -37.80 12.34
C LEU A 86 -10.55 -36.67 11.57
N GLU A 87 -10.09 -35.63 12.26
CA GLU A 87 -9.36 -34.51 11.70
C GLU A 87 -8.12 -34.99 10.93
N THR A 88 -7.31 -35.83 11.56
CA THR A 88 -6.10 -36.38 10.94
C THR A 88 -6.42 -37.20 9.69
N LEU A 89 -7.45 -38.04 9.75
CA LEU A 89 -7.89 -38.84 8.61
C LEU A 89 -8.46 -37.98 7.48
N LEU A 90 -9.21 -36.93 7.84
CA LEU A 90 -9.82 -36.02 6.88
C LEU A 90 -8.75 -35.22 6.15
N TYR A 91 -7.75 -34.66 6.84
CA TYR A 91 -6.63 -33.99 6.19
C TYR A 91 -5.87 -34.91 5.26
N SER A 92 -5.53 -36.13 5.69
CA SER A 92 -4.82 -37.08 4.83
C SER A 92 -5.63 -37.47 3.59
N THR A 93 -6.96 -37.58 3.73
CA THR A 93 -7.84 -37.94 2.62
C THR A 93 -8.06 -36.77 1.66
N VAL A 94 -8.25 -35.57 2.20
CA VAL A 94 -8.40 -34.33 1.42
C VAL A 94 -7.14 -34.08 0.62
N ASP A 95 -5.97 -34.02 1.26
CA ASP A 95 -4.66 -33.82 0.63
C ASP A 95 -4.46 -34.78 -0.56
N LYS A 96 -4.58 -36.08 -0.33
CA LYS A 96 -4.40 -37.11 -1.38
C LYS A 96 -5.40 -37.03 -2.54
N ASN A 97 -6.64 -36.61 -2.27
CA ASN A 97 -7.65 -36.47 -3.32
C ASN A 97 -7.51 -35.15 -4.07
N PHE A 98 -7.09 -34.08 -3.39
CA PHE A 98 -6.86 -32.78 -3.99
C PHE A 98 -5.55 -32.74 -4.80
N ASP A 99 -4.52 -33.51 -4.44
CA ASP A 99 -3.35 -33.76 -5.31
C ASP A 99 -3.77 -34.39 -6.65
N LYS A 100 -4.66 -35.39 -6.61
CA LYS A 100 -5.17 -36.04 -7.82
C LYS A 100 -6.05 -35.10 -8.63
N PHE A 101 -6.84 -34.27 -7.95
CA PHE A 101 -7.65 -33.24 -8.58
C PHE A 101 -6.76 -32.22 -9.30
N GLU A 102 -5.72 -31.71 -8.65
CA GLU A 102 -4.74 -30.79 -9.24
C GLU A 102 -4.15 -31.38 -10.52
N ILE A 103 -3.63 -32.61 -10.44
CA ILE A 103 -3.05 -33.31 -11.59
C ILE A 103 -4.08 -33.48 -12.70
N TYR A 104 -5.31 -33.86 -12.38
CA TYR A 104 -6.37 -34.06 -13.37
C TYR A 104 -6.77 -32.76 -14.06
N VAL A 105 -6.94 -31.68 -13.29
CA VAL A 105 -7.33 -30.36 -13.80
C VAL A 105 -6.25 -29.81 -14.72
N LEU A 106 -4.99 -29.82 -14.29
CA LEU A 106 -3.87 -29.31 -15.09
C LEU A 106 -3.60 -30.15 -16.34
N ARG A 107 -3.90 -31.45 -16.29
CA ARG A 107 -3.67 -32.35 -17.43
C ARG A 107 -4.81 -32.34 -18.44
N ASN A 108 -6.07 -32.20 -18.01
CA ASN A 108 -7.24 -32.41 -18.87
C ASN A 108 -8.09 -31.16 -19.09
N ILE A 109 -8.37 -30.37 -18.05
CA ILE A 109 -9.31 -29.24 -18.14
C ILE A 109 -8.55 -27.98 -18.56
N LEU A 110 -7.51 -27.63 -17.81
CA LEU A 110 -6.66 -26.47 -18.04
C LEU A 110 -5.44 -26.86 -18.88
N SER A 111 -5.70 -27.55 -19.99
CA SER A 111 -4.65 -28.00 -20.91
C SER A 111 -5.03 -27.68 -22.35
N VAL A 112 -4.06 -27.18 -23.12
CA VAL A 112 -4.20 -26.95 -24.56
C VAL A 112 -3.31 -27.97 -25.28
N PRO A 113 -3.87 -28.79 -26.19
CA PRO A 113 -3.08 -29.73 -26.98
C PRO A 113 -1.97 -29.01 -27.75
N THR A 114 -0.75 -29.54 -27.71
CA THR A 114 0.45 -28.92 -28.32
C THR A 114 0.28 -28.64 -29.81
N ASP A 115 -0.50 -29.46 -30.50
CA ASP A 115 -0.73 -29.36 -31.94
C ASP A 115 -1.65 -28.17 -32.29
N LEU A 116 -2.48 -27.75 -31.34
CA LEU A 116 -3.46 -26.67 -31.51
C LEU A 116 -2.97 -25.33 -30.97
N VAL A 117 -1.90 -25.29 -30.17
CA VAL A 117 -1.37 -24.05 -29.56
C VAL A 117 -1.17 -22.93 -30.60
N ASN A 118 -0.63 -23.26 -31.77
CA ASN A 118 -0.36 -22.27 -32.83
C ASN A 118 -1.62 -21.79 -33.58
N TRP A 119 -2.73 -22.50 -33.43
CA TRP A 119 -4.01 -22.21 -34.09
C TRP A 119 -5.03 -21.54 -33.17
N VAL A 120 -4.77 -21.55 -31.86
CA VAL A 120 -5.62 -20.90 -30.87
C VAL A 120 -5.38 -19.39 -30.91
N ARG A 121 -6.42 -18.63 -31.24
CA ARG A 121 -6.42 -17.16 -31.21
C ARG A 121 -7.41 -16.69 -30.16
N LEU A 122 -6.93 -15.95 -29.16
CA LEU A 122 -7.78 -15.34 -28.14
C LEU A 122 -8.48 -14.09 -28.70
N GLY A 123 -9.61 -13.70 -28.12
CA GLY A 123 -10.45 -12.61 -28.65
C GLY A 123 -9.73 -11.27 -28.78
N HIS A 124 -8.79 -10.95 -27.90
CA HIS A 124 -8.02 -9.70 -27.99
C HIS A 124 -6.98 -9.69 -29.12
N TYR A 125 -6.70 -10.83 -29.75
CA TYR A 125 -5.86 -10.87 -30.94
C TYR A 125 -6.58 -10.51 -32.23
N GLU A 126 -7.91 -10.38 -32.25
CA GLU A 126 -8.70 -10.15 -33.47
C GLU A 126 -8.24 -8.89 -34.25
N ASN A 127 -7.84 -7.85 -33.52
CA ASN A 127 -7.40 -6.56 -34.08
C ASN A 127 -5.88 -6.44 -34.28
N LEU A 128 -5.11 -7.48 -33.96
CA LEU A 128 -3.67 -7.52 -34.16
C LEU A 128 -3.35 -8.10 -35.54
N SER A 129 -2.81 -7.26 -36.42
CA SER A 129 -2.26 -7.66 -37.72
C SER A 129 -0.75 -7.83 -37.61
N TYR A 130 -0.25 -9.01 -37.95
CA TYR A 130 1.18 -9.28 -38.12
C TYR A 130 1.44 -9.58 -39.61
N PRO A 131 2.41 -8.90 -40.25
CA PRO A 131 3.33 -7.90 -39.71
C PRO A 131 2.62 -6.58 -39.34
N PRO A 132 3.17 -5.84 -38.36
CA PRO A 132 2.59 -4.55 -37.97
C PRO A 132 2.56 -3.61 -39.18
N PRO A 133 1.48 -2.82 -39.37
CA PRO A 133 1.43 -1.83 -40.45
C PRO A 133 2.58 -0.81 -40.30
N GLN A 134 3.10 -0.28 -41.41
CA GLN A 134 4.24 0.67 -41.41
C GLN A 134 4.05 1.93 -40.54
N ASN A 135 2.80 2.24 -40.14
CA ASN A 135 2.45 3.35 -39.25
C ASN A 135 2.21 2.93 -37.78
N ALA A 136 2.60 1.72 -37.38
CA ALA A 136 2.50 1.29 -36.00
C ALA A 136 3.43 2.16 -35.12
N PRO A 137 2.96 2.65 -33.95
CA PRO A 137 3.77 3.47 -33.08
C PRO A 137 4.97 2.66 -32.57
N THR A 138 6.15 2.97 -33.09
CA THR A 138 7.43 2.40 -32.64
C THR A 138 7.64 2.71 -31.17
N VAL A 139 8.32 1.83 -30.42
CA VAL A 139 8.66 2.04 -29.01
C VAL A 139 9.34 3.40 -28.78
N GLU A 140 10.18 3.83 -29.72
CA GLU A 140 10.82 5.14 -29.74
C GLU A 140 9.80 6.30 -29.79
N SER A 141 8.76 6.21 -30.62
CA SER A 141 7.72 7.23 -30.71
C SER A 141 6.93 7.38 -29.41
N VAL A 142 6.66 6.25 -28.72
CA VAL A 142 5.99 6.24 -27.42
C VAL A 142 6.90 6.83 -26.34
N GLN A 143 8.19 6.51 -26.36
CA GLN A 143 9.17 7.11 -25.45
C GLN A 143 9.28 8.63 -25.66
N LEU A 144 9.34 9.10 -26.90
CA LEU A 144 9.34 10.53 -27.22
C LEU A 144 8.06 11.23 -26.76
N LEU A 145 6.90 10.59 -26.88
CA LEU A 145 5.65 11.13 -26.36
C LEU A 145 5.65 11.18 -24.83
N ARG A 146 6.20 10.17 -24.16
CA ARG A 146 6.34 10.15 -22.69
C ARG A 146 7.27 11.26 -22.20
N THR A 147 8.42 11.46 -22.84
CA THR A 147 9.34 12.55 -22.49
C THR A 147 8.73 13.92 -22.76
N LYS A 148 8.03 14.10 -23.88
CA LYS A 148 7.31 15.34 -24.19
C LYS A 148 6.21 15.63 -23.17
N LEU A 149 5.48 14.61 -22.73
CA LEU A 149 4.44 14.74 -21.72
C LEU A 149 5.05 15.11 -20.36
N ALA A 150 6.16 14.48 -19.96
CA ALA A 150 6.88 14.82 -18.74
C ALA A 150 7.38 16.28 -18.77
N ALA A 151 8.02 16.69 -19.86
CA ALA A 151 8.46 18.07 -20.06
C ALA A 151 7.28 19.06 -19.98
N GLY A 152 6.15 18.74 -20.62
CA GLY A 152 4.93 19.56 -20.56
C GLY A 152 4.35 19.68 -19.15
N ARG A 153 4.34 18.59 -18.37
CA ARG A 153 3.90 18.62 -16.96
C ARG A 153 4.83 19.47 -16.09
N ASN A 154 6.15 19.39 -16.32
CA ASN A 154 7.12 20.19 -15.56
C ASN A 154 6.96 21.69 -15.87
N ALA A 155 6.81 22.05 -17.14
CA ALA A 155 6.52 23.42 -17.55
C ALA A 155 5.22 23.94 -16.92
N SER A 156 4.15 23.13 -16.94
CA SER A 156 2.87 23.47 -16.31
C SER A 156 3.00 23.73 -14.80
N ARG A 157 3.77 22.89 -14.08
CA ARG A 157 4.03 23.10 -12.65
C ARG A 157 4.81 24.38 -12.38
N ALA A 158 5.83 24.68 -13.19
CA ALA A 158 6.60 25.91 -13.06
C ALA A 158 5.72 27.15 -13.28
N LEU A 159 4.89 27.13 -14.32
CA LEU A 159 3.95 28.22 -14.60
C LEU A 159 2.93 28.42 -13.47
N LEU A 160 2.43 27.35 -12.85
CA LEU A 160 1.52 27.45 -11.71
C LEU A 160 2.20 28.06 -10.47
N LYS A 161 3.47 27.73 -10.22
CA LYS A 161 4.25 28.36 -9.14
C LYS A 161 4.42 29.85 -9.39
N GLU A 162 4.81 30.24 -10.60
CA GLU A 162 4.94 31.66 -10.97
C GLU A 162 3.61 32.39 -10.94
N TYR A 163 2.53 31.76 -11.39
CA TYR A 163 1.19 32.32 -11.30
C TYR A 163 0.80 32.60 -9.84
N ASN A 164 1.00 31.64 -8.95
CA ASN A 164 0.70 31.81 -7.53
C ASN A 164 1.57 32.90 -6.88
N ARG A 165 2.85 32.97 -7.24
CA ARG A 165 3.76 34.03 -6.80
C ARG A 165 3.30 35.41 -7.26
N ASN A 166 2.94 35.54 -8.54
CA ASN A 166 2.42 36.77 -9.11
C ASN A 166 1.10 37.18 -8.46
N GLN A 167 0.20 36.23 -8.19
CA GLN A 167 -1.04 36.48 -7.46
C GLN A 167 -0.78 36.99 -6.03
N ALA A 168 0.16 36.38 -5.30
CA ALA A 168 0.53 36.83 -3.96
C ALA A 168 1.14 38.25 -3.98
N ILE A 169 2.01 38.56 -4.94
CA ILE A 169 2.58 39.90 -5.12
C ILE A 169 1.47 40.91 -5.44
N ILE A 170 0.56 40.58 -6.36
CA ILE A 170 -0.58 41.44 -6.71
C ILE A 170 -1.46 41.67 -5.48
N GLN A 171 -1.70 40.64 -4.65
CA GLN A 171 -2.45 40.79 -3.40
C GLN A 171 -1.73 41.69 -2.39
N GLN A 172 -0.40 41.57 -2.24
CA GLN A 172 0.39 42.46 -1.39
C GLN A 172 0.33 43.90 -1.91
N LEU A 173 0.55 44.12 -3.21
CA LEU A 173 0.45 45.45 -3.82
C LEU A 173 -0.97 46.02 -3.69
N ARG A 174 -2.01 45.20 -3.86
CA ARG A 174 -3.40 45.61 -3.64
C ARG A 174 -3.69 45.89 -2.17
N SER A 175 -3.09 45.16 -1.23
CA SER A 175 -3.22 45.49 0.20
C SER A 175 -2.53 46.81 0.55
N LEU A 176 -1.37 47.09 -0.05
CA LEU A 176 -0.65 48.36 0.12
C LEU A 176 -1.42 49.52 -0.52
N LEU A 177 -2.03 49.30 -1.70
CA LEU A 177 -2.81 50.31 -2.40
C LEU A 177 -4.22 50.49 -1.80
N GLY A 178 -4.83 49.41 -1.30
CA GLY A 178 -6.15 49.35 -0.68
C GLY A 178 -6.19 49.73 0.80
N GLN A 179 -5.04 49.79 1.48
CA GLN A 179 -4.90 50.38 2.82
C GLN A 179 -4.94 51.92 2.85
N THR A 180 -5.38 52.55 1.75
CA THR A 180 -5.58 54.01 1.71
C THR A 180 -6.89 54.48 2.37
N GLN A 181 -7.75 53.59 2.89
CA GLN A 181 -9.03 54.02 3.49
C GLN A 181 -9.35 53.54 4.92
N THR A 182 -8.70 52.52 5.49
CA THR A 182 -9.17 51.99 6.80
C THR A 182 -8.12 51.34 7.72
N THR A 183 -6.89 51.84 7.80
CA THR A 183 -5.97 51.52 8.93
C THR A 183 -4.99 52.69 9.13
N PRO A 184 -4.72 53.15 10.37
CA PRO A 184 -3.74 54.19 10.61
C PRO A 184 -2.34 53.61 10.36
N ASP A 185 -1.81 53.90 9.18
CA ASP A 185 -0.41 54.18 8.87
C ASP A 185 0.69 53.57 9.74
N ASN A 186 1.39 52.56 9.20
CA ASN A 186 2.67 52.11 9.74
C ASN A 186 3.87 52.84 9.10
N LEU A 187 3.66 53.70 8.09
CA LEU A 187 4.72 54.39 7.35
C LEU A 187 4.45 55.87 7.03
N SER A 188 3.29 56.46 7.40
CA SER A 188 3.03 57.90 7.17
C SER A 188 3.85 58.83 8.08
N PHE A 189 4.41 58.28 9.16
CA PHE A 189 5.38 58.94 10.02
C PHE A 189 6.62 59.43 9.25
N LEU A 190 7.04 58.73 8.19
CA LEU A 190 8.22 59.11 7.41
C LEU A 190 7.93 60.20 6.38
N THR A 191 6.67 60.40 6.00
CA THR A 191 6.28 61.36 4.96
C THR A 191 5.75 62.68 5.52
N ASN A 192 5.26 62.71 6.76
CA ASN A 192 4.82 63.94 7.42
C ASN A 192 5.95 64.56 8.26
N GLY A 193 6.92 65.14 7.57
CA GLY A 193 7.93 66.02 8.16
C GLY A 193 7.32 67.34 8.65
N ALA A 194 6.91 67.40 9.92
CA ALA A 194 6.75 68.66 10.63
C ALA A 194 7.03 68.47 12.13
N GLN A 195 8.02 69.22 12.64
CA GLN A 195 8.41 69.42 14.05
C GLN A 195 9.46 68.46 14.63
N ALA A 196 10.73 68.81 14.40
CA ALA A 196 11.94 68.20 14.96
C ALA A 196 12.07 68.25 16.51
N GLN A 197 11.14 68.89 17.23
CA GLN A 197 11.12 68.90 18.70
C GLN A 197 10.44 67.66 19.33
N SER A 198 9.72 66.85 18.55
CA SER A 198 9.12 65.60 19.04
C SER A 198 10.11 64.43 19.06
N LEU A 199 11.20 64.48 18.27
CA LEU A 199 12.15 63.36 18.17
C LEU A 199 12.96 63.16 19.46
N THR A 200 13.34 64.22 20.17
CA THR A 200 14.11 64.11 21.43
C THR A 200 13.25 63.60 22.58
N THR A 201 11.99 64.03 22.69
CA THR A 201 11.04 63.50 23.68
C THR A 201 10.62 62.07 23.35
N ASN A 202 10.40 61.75 22.07
CA ASN A 202 10.07 60.39 21.64
C ASN A 202 11.25 59.43 21.81
N THR A 203 12.49 59.88 21.55
CA THR A 203 13.68 59.05 21.80
C THR A 203 13.94 58.88 23.30
N HIS A 204 13.76 59.92 24.14
CA HIS A 204 13.86 59.77 25.60
C HIS A 204 12.79 58.84 26.17
N PHE A 205 11.54 58.93 25.69
CA PHE A 205 10.47 58.01 26.08
C PHE A 205 10.72 56.58 25.61
N ALA A 206 11.16 56.38 24.36
CA ALA A 206 11.51 55.05 23.84
C ALA A 206 12.69 54.44 24.60
N VAL A 207 13.70 55.24 24.93
CA VAL A 207 14.84 54.82 25.76
C VAL A 207 14.39 54.51 27.20
N SER A 208 13.44 55.26 27.76
CA SER A 208 12.90 54.95 29.10
C SER A 208 12.01 53.70 29.13
N GLN A 209 11.39 53.33 28.00
CA GLN A 209 10.55 52.14 27.86
C GLN A 209 11.36 50.86 27.54
N LEU A 210 12.59 51.00 27.03
CA LEU A 210 13.46 49.85 26.69
C LEU A 210 13.79 48.93 27.88
N PRO A 211 14.08 49.43 29.10
CA PRO A 211 14.30 48.57 30.26
C PRO A 211 13.08 47.73 30.64
N ALA A 212 11.87 48.31 30.56
CA ALA A 212 10.63 47.59 30.84
C ALA A 212 10.35 46.50 29.80
N LEU A 213 10.60 46.78 28.52
CA LEU A 213 10.50 45.77 27.45
C LEU A 213 11.56 44.68 27.58
N LYS A 214 12.80 45.02 27.96
CA LYS A 214 13.84 44.01 28.23
C LYS A 214 13.50 43.13 29.42
N ALA A 215 12.90 43.67 30.48
CA ALA A 215 12.44 42.89 31.63
C ALA A 215 11.31 41.93 31.24
N LEU A 216 10.31 42.39 30.47
CA LEU A 216 9.26 41.53 29.94
C LEU A 216 9.79 40.46 28.99
N LEU A 217 10.75 40.79 28.12
CA LEU A 217 11.36 39.81 27.22
C LEU A 217 12.18 38.78 28.00
N ALA A 218 12.88 39.19 29.07
CA ALA A 218 13.57 38.27 29.97
C ALA A 218 12.62 37.32 30.71
N GLU A 219 11.40 37.77 31.06
CA GLU A 219 10.37 36.93 31.67
C GLU A 219 9.66 36.02 30.66
N LEU A 220 9.42 36.50 29.44
CA LEU A 220 8.71 35.75 28.40
C LEU A 220 9.58 34.72 27.68
N ARG A 221 10.90 34.93 27.59
CA ARG A 221 11.83 33.99 26.95
C ARG A 221 11.84 32.59 27.59
N PRO A 222 11.91 32.42 28.93
CA PRO A 222 11.79 31.10 29.55
C PRO A 222 10.38 30.51 29.40
N LYS A 223 9.31 31.34 29.41
CA LYS A 223 7.93 30.88 29.17
C LYS A 223 7.74 30.34 27.74
N LEU A 224 8.35 30.99 26.74
CA LEU A 224 8.33 30.53 25.35
C LEU A 224 9.18 29.25 25.17
N ALA A 225 10.34 29.17 25.82
CA ALA A 225 11.14 27.94 25.84
C ALA A 225 10.35 26.77 26.46
N ALA A 226 9.67 27.01 27.60
CA ALA A 226 8.80 26.01 28.24
C ALA A 226 7.66 25.57 27.31
N LEU A 227 6.98 26.49 26.61
CA LEU A 227 5.93 26.18 25.63
C LEU A 227 6.44 25.37 24.44
N LYS A 228 7.64 25.69 23.92
CA LYS A 228 8.27 24.93 22.84
C LYS A 228 8.62 23.50 23.26
N HIS A 229 8.99 23.28 24.52
CA HIS A 229 9.20 21.95 25.07
C HIS A 229 7.87 21.22 25.35
N THR A 230 6.81 21.93 25.77
CA THR A 230 5.48 21.33 25.93
C THR A 230 4.89 20.89 24.59
N SER A 231 5.09 21.62 23.48
CA SER A 231 4.64 21.18 22.16
C SER A 231 5.36 19.95 21.60
N ILE A 232 6.50 19.55 22.19
CA ILE A 232 7.26 18.34 21.82
C ILE A 232 6.80 17.13 22.67
N ASN A 233 6.10 17.36 23.80
CA ASN A 233 5.71 16.31 24.75
C ASN A 233 4.20 15.98 24.73
N VAL A 234 3.44 16.49 23.76
CA VAL A 234 2.03 16.10 23.53
C VAL A 234 1.94 15.14 22.33
N ASP A 235 2.97 14.35 22.09
CA ASP A 235 2.88 13.23 21.17
C ASP A 235 2.47 12.00 21.99
N SER A 236 1.18 11.69 21.91
CA SER A 236 0.62 10.44 22.43
C SER A 236 1.37 9.26 21.79
N ALA A 237 1.53 8.14 22.49
CA ALA A 237 2.07 6.88 21.92
C ALA A 237 1.39 6.45 20.60
N LYS A 238 0.18 6.98 20.32
CA LYS A 238 -0.55 6.80 19.08
C LYS A 238 0.01 7.62 17.90
N ASP A 239 0.64 8.76 18.15
CA ASP A 239 1.31 9.59 17.15
C ASP A 239 2.74 9.10 16.90
N GLU A 240 3.47 8.63 17.91
CA GLU A 240 4.74 7.89 17.70
C GLU A 240 4.53 6.68 16.77
N LEU A 241 3.47 5.88 16.99
CA LEU A 241 3.15 4.73 16.14
C LEU A 241 2.70 5.13 14.72
N LYS A 242 2.14 6.33 14.54
CA LYS A 242 1.87 6.89 13.21
C LYS A 242 3.14 7.40 12.55
N GLU A 243 4.04 8.03 13.30
CA GLU A 243 5.35 8.50 12.83
C GLU A 243 6.17 7.30 12.34
N GLU A 244 6.23 6.22 13.12
CA GLU A 244 6.89 4.96 12.74
C GLU A 244 6.26 4.33 11.50
N ARG A 245 4.92 4.28 11.43
CA ARG A 245 4.23 3.78 10.23
C ARG A 245 4.48 4.66 9.01
N ARG A 246 4.49 5.98 9.17
CA ARG A 246 4.77 6.92 8.07
C ARG A 246 6.21 6.80 7.62
N GLY A 247 7.17 6.71 8.55
CA GLY A 247 8.57 6.47 8.26
C GLY A 247 8.80 5.13 7.57
N TYR A 248 8.11 4.07 7.99
CA TYR A 248 8.16 2.77 7.32
C TYR A 248 7.58 2.82 5.91
N ILE A 249 6.41 3.46 5.74
CA ILE A 249 5.79 3.64 4.42
C ILE A 249 6.72 4.45 3.52
N GLU A 250 7.28 5.55 4.02
CA GLU A 250 8.19 6.44 3.30
C GLU A 250 9.51 5.75 2.94
N GLN A 251 10.08 4.95 3.84
CA GLN A 251 11.28 4.16 3.56
C GLN A 251 10.99 3.08 2.51
N ARG A 252 9.83 2.43 2.59
CA ARG A 252 9.44 1.36 1.65
C ARG A 252 9.05 1.91 0.28
N THR A 253 8.36 3.05 0.22
CA THR A 253 8.10 3.77 -1.04
C THR A 253 9.39 4.32 -1.61
N ARG A 254 10.29 4.89 -0.80
CA ARG A 254 11.62 5.33 -1.24
C ARG A 254 12.45 4.17 -1.80
N SER A 255 12.44 3.01 -1.14
CA SER A 255 13.11 1.79 -1.64
C SER A 255 12.49 1.29 -2.95
N HIS A 256 11.15 1.29 -3.06
CA HIS A 256 10.46 0.96 -4.30
C HIS A 256 10.74 1.96 -5.43
N LEU A 257 10.80 3.26 -5.12
CA LEU A 257 11.17 4.31 -6.07
C LEU A 257 12.62 4.16 -6.54
N HIS A 258 13.56 3.90 -5.62
CA HIS A 258 14.95 3.60 -5.97
C HIS A 258 15.07 2.36 -6.88
N ARG A 259 14.34 1.28 -6.56
CA ARG A 259 14.31 0.07 -7.39
C ARG A 259 13.71 0.32 -8.78
N ASN A 260 12.80 1.29 -8.88
CA ASN A 260 12.21 1.71 -10.15
C ASN A 260 12.98 2.86 -10.83
N GLY A 261 14.08 3.35 -10.24
CA GLY A 261 14.97 4.36 -10.82
C GLY A 261 14.56 5.84 -10.60
N GLU A 262 13.61 6.13 -9.71
CA GLU A 262 13.22 7.50 -9.34
C GLU A 262 13.95 7.91 -8.04
N ASP A 263 14.98 8.75 -8.15
CA ASP A 263 15.65 9.35 -7.00
C ASP A 263 14.88 10.60 -6.52
N LEU A 264 14.30 10.54 -5.32
CA LEU A 264 13.73 11.69 -4.61
C LEU A 264 14.86 12.49 -3.92
N GLN A 265 15.80 12.97 -4.72
CA GLN A 265 16.55 14.16 -4.38
C GLN A 265 15.69 15.32 -4.87
N GLU A 266 15.42 16.30 -4.00
CA GLU A 266 14.70 17.52 -4.38
C GLU A 266 15.29 18.04 -5.70
N GLU A 267 14.47 18.08 -6.75
CA GLU A 267 14.86 18.19 -8.18
C GLU A 267 15.15 16.87 -8.91
N SER A 268 14.11 16.07 -9.17
CA SER A 268 14.13 15.25 -10.39
C SER A 268 12.78 15.22 -11.09
N ALA A 269 12.87 15.59 -12.36
CA ALA A 269 11.80 15.94 -13.28
C ALA A 269 11.47 14.79 -14.24
N ALA A 270 11.88 13.56 -13.93
CA ALA A 270 11.79 12.42 -14.84
C ALA A 270 11.03 11.25 -14.20
N VAL A 271 9.87 10.92 -14.75
CA VAL A 271 9.35 9.55 -14.69
C VAL A 271 10.25 8.73 -15.61
N SER A 272 11.37 8.25 -15.08
CA SER A 272 12.20 7.27 -15.77
C SER A 272 11.47 5.95 -15.68
N GLY A 273 11.16 5.34 -16.83
CA GLY A 273 10.78 3.94 -16.86
C GLY A 273 11.88 3.06 -16.27
N LYS A 274 11.51 1.83 -15.90
CA LYS A 274 12.38 0.78 -15.36
C LYS A 274 13.77 0.85 -16.01
N ARG A 275 14.81 1.12 -15.20
CA ARG A 275 16.20 0.95 -15.65
C ARG A 275 16.41 -0.54 -15.87
N VAL A 276 16.60 -0.93 -17.13
CA VAL A 276 16.95 -2.30 -17.51
C VAL A 276 18.40 -2.51 -17.09
N GLU A 277 18.64 -3.42 -16.15
CA GLU A 277 20.00 -3.73 -15.69
C GLU A 277 20.81 -4.42 -16.80
N SER A 278 22.14 -4.31 -16.76
CA SER A 278 23.01 -4.88 -17.81
C SER A 278 22.82 -6.39 -17.99
N GLU A 279 22.46 -7.11 -16.92
CA GLU A 279 22.12 -8.53 -16.98
C GLU A 279 20.80 -8.79 -17.73
N GLU A 280 19.81 -7.91 -17.59
CA GLU A 280 18.53 -8.00 -18.32
C GLU A 280 18.72 -7.65 -19.80
N VAL A 281 19.61 -6.70 -20.12
CA VAL A 281 20.01 -6.42 -21.51
C VAL A 281 20.74 -7.62 -22.12
N GLN A 282 21.68 -8.25 -21.40
CA GLN A 282 22.36 -9.46 -21.87
C GLN A 282 21.41 -10.65 -22.04
N ALA A 283 20.39 -10.78 -21.18
CA ALA A 283 19.36 -11.79 -21.34
C ALA A 283 18.51 -11.52 -22.58
N LEU A 284 18.14 -10.26 -22.83
CA LEU A 284 17.39 -9.87 -24.02
C LEU A 284 18.21 -10.01 -25.31
N GLU A 285 19.52 -9.74 -25.29
CA GLU A 285 20.43 -9.96 -26.42
C GLU A 285 20.59 -11.46 -26.72
N LYS A 286 20.69 -12.32 -25.70
CA LYS A 286 20.69 -13.78 -25.89
C LYS A 286 19.39 -14.27 -26.50
N VAL A 287 18.25 -13.69 -26.10
CA VAL A 287 16.94 -14.03 -26.68
C VAL A 287 16.83 -13.50 -28.11
N ALA A 288 17.31 -12.29 -28.39
CA ALA A 288 17.30 -11.72 -29.74
C ALA A 288 18.20 -12.51 -30.72
N ALA A 289 19.38 -12.98 -30.27
CA ALA A 289 20.28 -13.82 -31.07
C ALA A 289 19.70 -15.20 -31.44
N ILE A 290 18.61 -15.64 -30.79
CA ILE A 290 17.88 -16.85 -31.18
C ILE A 290 16.97 -16.58 -32.40
N PHE A 291 16.57 -15.33 -32.61
CA PHE A 291 15.65 -14.95 -33.68
C PHE A 291 16.34 -14.40 -34.95
N ASP A 292 17.59 -13.93 -34.84
CA ASP A 292 18.46 -13.61 -35.98
C ASP A 292 19.68 -14.56 -36.02
N PRO A 293 19.54 -15.77 -36.57
CA PRO A 293 20.68 -16.60 -36.92
C PRO A 293 21.31 -16.09 -38.22
N ASP A 294 22.60 -15.74 -38.19
CA ASP A 294 23.43 -15.82 -39.40
C ASP A 294 23.43 -17.25 -39.96
#